data_AF-A0A2S5MU17-F1
#
_entry.id   AF-A0A2S5MU17-F1
#
_cell.length_a   1.000
_cell.length_b   1.000
_cell.length_c   1.000
_cell.angle_alpha   90.00
_cell.angle_beta   90.00
_cell.angle_gamma   90.00
#
_symmetry.space_group_name_H-M   'P 1'
#
loop_
_entity.id
_entity.type
_entity.pdbx_description
1 polymer ?
#
loop_
_entity_poly.entity_id
_entity_poly.type
_entity_poly.pdbx_seq_one_letter_code
_entity_poly.pdbx_strand_id
1 'polypeptide(L)' 'MSVDTSKGHPAMDYNQHNDTYNAFLRYSKVGIVLLVLLLGGMYYFLV' A
#
# COMPACT_ATOMS: atom_id res chain seq x y z
N MET A 1 8.29 5.58 -0.02
CA MET A 1 9.05 5.56 -1.28
C MET A 1 8.37 6.55 -2.20
N SER A 2 9.05 7.63 -2.61
CA SER A 2 8.50 8.57 -3.59
C SER A 2 8.83 8.08 -4.99
N VAL A 3 7.81 7.93 -5.85
CA VAL A 3 8.02 7.70 -7.27
C VAL A 3 8.48 9.03 -7.88
N ASP A 4 9.63 9.02 -8.55
CA ASP A 4 10.10 10.21 -9.27
C ASP A 4 9.28 10.39 -10.55
N THR A 5 8.50 11.47 -10.58
CA THR A 5 7.61 11.80 -11.70
C THR A 5 8.16 12.95 -12.55
N SER A 6 9.37 13.43 -12.27
CA SER A 6 9.98 14.60 -12.93
C SER A 6 10.28 14.42 -14.43
N LYS A 7 10.44 13.17 -14.89
CA LYS A 7 10.69 12.83 -16.30
C LYS A 7 9.46 12.30 -17.04
N GLY A 8 8.29 12.59 -16.50
CA GLY A 8 7.01 12.14 -17.01
C GLY A 8 6.54 12.85 -18.28
N HIS A 9 5.54 12.26 -18.97
CA HIS A 9 4.88 12.90 -20.09
C HIS A 9 4.06 14.12 -19.61
N PRO A 10 4.23 15.32 -20.19
CA PRO A 10 3.69 16.57 -19.63
C PRO A 10 2.16 16.65 -19.59
N ALA A 11 1.46 15.82 -20.37
CA ALA A 11 0.00 15.73 -20.34
C ALA A 11 -0.57 14.85 -19.21
N MET A 12 0.28 14.20 -18.41
CA MET A 12 -0.16 13.28 -17.35
C MET A 12 -0.30 14.00 -16.01
N ASP A 13 -1.43 13.79 -15.33
CA ASP A 13 -1.62 14.25 -13.95
C ASP A 13 -0.90 13.31 -12.98
N TYR A 14 0.34 13.67 -12.65
CA TYR A 14 1.16 12.94 -11.70
C TYR A 14 0.73 13.11 -10.24
N ASN A 15 0.00 14.17 -9.90
CA ASN A 15 -0.46 14.38 -8.54
C ASN A 15 -1.50 13.30 -8.17
N GLN A 16 -2.53 13.13 -9.01
CA GLN A 16 -3.55 12.12 -8.78
C GLN A 16 -2.99 10.69 -8.83
N HIS A 17 -2.03 10.44 -9.73
CA HIS A 17 -1.34 9.14 -9.80
C HIS A 17 -0.60 8.81 -8.50
N ASN A 18 0.22 9.76 -8.02
CA ASN A 18 1.00 9.59 -6.80
C ASN A 18 0.10 9.40 -5.58
N ASP A 19 -0.99 10.16 -5.47
CA ASP A 19 -1.94 10.03 -4.36
C ASP A 19 -2.59 8.65 -4.33
N THR A 20 -3.02 8.15 -5.50
CA THR A 20 -3.62 6.82 -5.62
C THR A 20 -2.62 5.72 -5.26
N TYR A 21 -1.39 5.82 -5.75
CA TYR A 21 -0.34 4.85 -5.46
C TYR A 21 0.02 4.85 -3.96
N ASN A 22 0.13 6.02 -3.35
CA ASN A 22 0.38 6.16 -1.92
C ASN A 22 -0.77 5.56 -1.08
N ALA A 23 -2.02 5.80 -1.48
CA ALA A 23 -3.18 5.19 -0.83
C ALA A 23 -3.16 3.66 -0.94
N PHE A 24 -2.88 3.12 -2.13
CA PHE A 24 -2.74 1.69 -2.35
C PHE A 24 -1.67 1.06 -1.45
N LEU A 25 -0.48 1.66 -1.36
CA LEU A 25 0.60 1.19 -0.49
C LEU A 25 0.20 1.22 0.99
N ARG A 26 -0.50 2.28 1.43
CA ARG A 26 -0.99 2.40 2.80
C ARG A 26 -1.96 1.29 3.15
N TYR A 27 -2.97 1.06 2.30
CA TYR A 27 -3.96 0.00 2.55
C TYR A 27 -3.36 -1.40 2.45
N SER A 28 -2.45 -1.63 1.51
CA SER A 28 -1.73 -2.90 1.40
C SER A 28 -0.93 -3.20 2.66
N LYS A 29 -0.20 -2.21 3.20
CA LYS A 29 0.56 -2.37 4.44
C LYS A 29 -0.36 -2.70 5.62
N VAL A 30 -1.47 -1.98 5.78
CA VAL A 30 -2.45 -2.26 6.85
C VAL A 30 -3.04 -3.67 6.68
N GLY A 31 -3.42 -4.04 5.46
CA GLY A 31 -3.97 -5.37 5.16
C GLY A 31 -3.00 -6.51 5.50
N ILE A 32 -1.72 -6.37 5.14
CA ILE A 32 -0.68 -7.35 5.49
C ILE A 32 -0.54 -7.46 7.01
N VAL A 33 -0.51 -6.34 7.75
CA VAL A 33 -0.43 -6.38 9.21
C VAL A 33 -1.63 -7.10 9.82
N LEU A 34 -2.84 -6.83 9.33
CA LEU A 34 -4.05 -7.52 9.79
C LEU A 34 -4.03 -9.02 9.48
N LEU A 35 -3.52 -9.42 8.31
CA LEU A 35 -3.36 -10.83 7.96
C LEU A 35 -2.36 -11.54 8.87
N VAL A 36 -1.23 -10.90 9.20
CA VAL A 36 -0.25 -11.46 10.13
C VAL A 36 -0.85 -11.62 11.52
N LEU A 37 -1.60 -10.63 12.02
CA LEU A 37 -2.29 -10.71 13.30
C LEU A 37 -3.36 -11.81 13.30
N LEU A 38 -4.13 -11.95 12.23
CA LEU A 38 -5.13 -13.00 12.07
C LEU A 38 -4.48 -14.38 12.14
N LEU A 39 -3.43 -14.61 11.34
CA LEU A 39 -2.70 -15.89 11.32
C LEU A 39 -2.06 -16.20 12.67
N GLY A 40 -1.46 -15.21 13.33
CA GLY A 40 -0.90 -15.37 14.68
C GLY A 40 -1.98 -15.69 15.72
N GLY A 41 -3.14 -15.04 15.64
CA GLY A 41 -4.29 -15.33 16.49
C GLY A 41 -4.82 -16.74 16.26
N MET A 42 -4.96 -17.15 14.99
CA MET A 42 -5.36 -18.51 14.64
C MET A 42 -4.39 -19.54 15.22
N TYR A 43 -3.08 -19.30 15.12
CA TYR A 43 -2.09 -20.19 15.72
C TYR A 43 -2.23 -20.30 17.25
N TYR A 44 -2.52 -19.21 17.95
CA TYR A 44 -2.67 -19.24 19.41
C TYR A 44 -3.98 -19.87 19.89
N PHE A 45 -5.09 -19.68 19.16
CA PHE A 45 -6.42 -20.10 19.59
C PHE A 45 -6.92 -21.41 18.98
N LEU A 46 -6.44 -21.80 17.80
CA LEU A 46 -6.96 -22.97 17.06
C LEU A 46 -5.97 -24.15 17.00
N VAL A 47 -4.69 -23.92 17.29
CA VAL A 47 -3.63 -24.94 17.33
C VAL A 47 -3.15 -25.09 18.76
#